data_AF-A0A174J4K2-F1
#
_entry.id   AF-A0A174J4K2-F1
#
_cell.length_a   1.000
_cell.length_b   1.000
_cell.length_c   1.000
_cell.angle_alpha   90.00
_cell.angle_beta   90.00
_cell.angle_gamma   90.00
#
_symmetry.space_group_name_H-M   'P 1'
#
loop_
_entity.id
_entity.type
_entity.pdbx_description
1 polymer ?
#
loop_
_entity_poly.entity_id
_entity_poly.type
_entity_poly.pdbx_seq_one_letter_code
_entity_poly.pdbx_strand_id
1 'polypeptide(L)'
;MDLSEAEIIRIYGKRWDIKVFFKVCKSYLNLSKECRAISKDTITAHTVIVFTRYMMQSLESLESNDERTLGEPFLYFSDEMSDVAWIQAFQMLLQMFRTLLTDNIELSDEKF
;
A
#
# COMPACT_ATOMS: atom_id res chain seq x y z
N MET A 1 -16.91 -31.12 -14.86
CA MET A 1 -15.73 -31.03 -14.00
C MET A 1 -16.25 -30.99 -12.59
N ASP A 2 -16.33 -32.13 -11.93
CA ASP A 2 -16.94 -32.23 -10.61
C ASP A 2 -15.86 -32.03 -9.55
N LEU A 3 -16.10 -31.07 -8.65
CA LEU A 3 -15.25 -30.84 -7.49
C LEU A 3 -15.36 -32.03 -6.55
N SER A 4 -14.23 -32.47 -5.99
CA SER A 4 -14.26 -33.49 -4.94
C SER A 4 -14.91 -32.91 -3.69
N GLU A 5 -15.50 -33.79 -2.87
CA GLU A 5 -16.13 -33.40 -1.60
C GLU A 5 -15.16 -32.66 -0.67
N ALA A 6 -13.91 -33.09 -0.62
CA ALA A 6 -12.85 -32.43 0.15
C ALA A 6 -12.61 -31.00 -0.33
N GLU A 7 -12.65 -30.76 -1.64
CA GLU A 7 -12.42 -29.44 -2.23
C GLU A 7 -13.62 -28.52 -1.98
N ILE A 8 -14.85 -29.05 -2.01
CA ILE A 8 -16.06 -28.33 -1.62
C ILE A 8 -15.97 -27.87 -0.16
N ILE A 9 -15.58 -28.77 0.76
CA ILE A 9 -15.40 -28.45 2.18
C ILE A 9 -14.31 -27.39 2.36
N ARG A 10 -13.18 -27.53 1.66
CA ARG A 10 -12.07 -26.56 1.72
C ARG A 10 -12.50 -25.16 1.27
N ILE A 11 -13.19 -25.05 0.14
CA ILE A 11 -13.68 -23.77 -0.39
C ILE A 11 -14.70 -23.16 0.57
N TYR A 12 -15.59 -23.97 1.16
CA TYR A 12 -16.54 -23.49 2.15
C TYR A 12 -15.84 -22.98 3.42
N GLY A 13 -14.76 -23.63 3.84
CA GLY A 13 -13.89 -23.14 4.92
C GLY A 13 -13.33 -21.75 4.63
N LYS A 14 -12.78 -21.54 3.42
CA LYS A 14 -12.26 -20.23 2.99
C LYS A 14 -13.30 -19.12 2.99
N ARG A 15 -14.58 -19.46 2.73
CA ARG A 15 -15.67 -18.47 2.83
C ARG A 15 -15.81 -17.92 4.25
N TRP A 16 -15.43 -18.66 5.28
CA TRP A 16 -15.50 -18.18 6.66
C TRP A 16 -14.47 -17.08 6.96
N ASP A 17 -13.37 -17.02 6.19
CA ASP A 17 -12.30 -16.04 6.40
C ASP A 17 -12.80 -14.60 6.26
N ILE A 18 -13.82 -14.34 5.41
CA ILE A 18 -14.42 -13.01 5.30
C ILE A 18 -15.08 -12.55 6.62
N LYS A 19 -15.59 -13.49 7.41
CA LYS A 19 -16.18 -13.19 8.72
C LYS A 19 -15.08 -12.85 9.73
N VAL A 20 -13.94 -13.53 9.65
CA VAL A 20 -12.75 -13.23 10.45
C VAL A 20 -12.21 -11.85 10.09
N PHE A 21 -12.07 -11.54 8.80
CA PHE A 21 -11.71 -10.22 8.29
C PHE A 21 -12.56 -9.11 8.93
N PHE A 22 -13.89 -9.21 8.82
CA PHE A 22 -14.77 -8.19 9.37
C PHE A 22 -14.70 -8.10 10.90
N LYS A 23 -14.45 -9.22 11.60
CA LYS A 23 -14.23 -9.22 13.04
C LYS A 23 -12.95 -8.46 13.40
N VAL A 24 -11.86 -8.68 12.69
CA VAL A 24 -10.58 -7.98 12.93
C VAL A 24 -10.73 -6.49 12.63
N CYS A 25 -11.26 -6.12 11.47
CA CYS A 25 -11.46 -4.72 11.08
C CYS A 25 -12.33 -3.95 12.10
N LYS A 26 -13.43 -4.54 12.57
CA LYS A 26 -14.34 -3.86 13.51
C LYS A 26 -13.81 -3.82 14.94
N SER A 27 -13.30 -4.95 15.45
CA SER A 27 -12.96 -5.09 16.87
C SER A 27 -11.53 -4.71 17.20
N TYR A 28 -10.57 -5.03 16.33
CA TYR A 28 -9.15 -4.81 16.57
C TYR A 28 -8.63 -3.54 15.91
N LEU A 29 -9.08 -3.27 14.66
CA LEU A 29 -8.68 -2.08 13.91
C LEU A 29 -9.69 -0.93 14.03
N ASN A 30 -10.65 -1.04 14.95
CA ASN A 30 -11.57 0.04 15.35
C ASN A 30 -12.33 0.74 14.22
N LEU A 31 -12.64 0.05 13.11
CA LEU A 31 -13.32 0.61 11.93
C LEU A 31 -14.54 1.50 12.24
N SER A 32 -15.32 1.13 13.26
CA SER A 32 -16.54 1.86 13.62
C SER A 32 -16.37 2.84 14.79
N LYS A 33 -15.25 2.79 15.51
CA LYS A 33 -15.04 3.55 16.75
C LYS A 33 -14.10 4.74 16.56
N GLU A 34 -13.13 4.66 15.66
CA GLU A 34 -12.16 5.72 15.40
C GLU A 34 -12.72 6.87 14.56
N CYS A 35 -13.52 6.55 13.54
CA CYS A 35 -14.06 7.55 12.63
C CYS A 35 -15.50 7.93 12.99
N ARG A 36 -15.70 9.17 13.48
CA ARG A 36 -17.03 9.78 13.72
C ARG A 36 -17.34 10.85 12.67
N ALA A 37 -16.75 10.75 11.49
CA ALA A 37 -17.00 11.69 10.41
C ALA A 37 -18.43 11.56 9.89
N ILE A 38 -18.99 12.67 9.43
CA ILE A 38 -20.32 12.73 8.78
C ILE A 38 -20.17 12.66 7.26
N SER A 39 -19.03 13.13 6.72
CA SER A 39 -18.74 13.11 5.29
C SER A 39 -18.54 11.67 4.79
N LYS A 40 -19.24 11.34 3.68
CA LYS A 40 -19.14 10.03 3.04
C LYS A 40 -17.74 9.74 2.52
N ASP A 41 -17.05 10.75 2.00
CA ASP A 41 -15.69 10.60 1.45
C ASP A 41 -14.71 10.26 2.57
N THR A 42 -14.86 10.91 3.74
CA THR A 42 -14.02 10.63 4.91
C THR A 42 -14.27 9.23 5.48
N ILE A 43 -15.53 8.80 5.56
CA ILE A 43 -15.87 7.43 5.99
C ILE A 43 -15.30 6.39 5.02
N THR A 44 -15.38 6.67 3.72
CA THR A 44 -14.85 5.80 2.67
C THR A 44 -13.33 5.70 2.76
N ALA A 45 -12.64 6.84 2.87
CA ALA A 45 -11.19 6.88 3.04
C ALA A 45 -10.74 6.14 4.31
N HIS A 46 -11.42 6.35 5.44
CA HIS A 46 -11.14 5.63 6.68
C HIS A 46 -11.31 4.11 6.52
N THR A 47 -12.39 3.68 5.84
CA THR A 47 -12.65 2.26 5.59
C THR A 47 -11.56 1.63 4.74
N VAL A 48 -11.14 2.32 3.66
CA VAL A 48 -10.03 1.87 2.80
C VAL A 48 -8.75 1.74 3.61
N ILE A 49 -8.41 2.74 4.43
CA ILE A 49 -7.19 2.71 5.27
C ILE A 49 -7.21 1.52 6.24
N VAL A 50 -8.33 1.28 6.92
CA VAL A 50 -8.46 0.17 7.87
C VAL A 50 -8.34 -1.18 7.15
N PHE A 51 -8.96 -1.31 5.97
CA PHE A 51 -8.85 -2.53 5.17
C PHE A 51 -7.42 -2.77 4.67
N THR A 52 -6.73 -1.72 4.21
CA THR A 52 -5.32 -1.81 3.81
C THR A 52 -4.43 -2.24 4.98
N ARG A 53 -4.65 -1.69 6.18
CA ARG A 53 -3.91 -2.12 7.39
C ARG A 53 -4.11 -3.59 7.70
N TYR A 54 -5.35 -4.10 7.58
CA TYR A 54 -5.59 -5.54 7.72
C TYR A 54 -4.83 -6.36 6.69
N MET A 55 -4.81 -5.93 5.42
CA MET A 55 -4.09 -6.65 4.36
C MET A 55 -2.60 -6.74 4.67
N MET A 56 -1.98 -5.63 5.08
CA MET A 56 -0.58 -5.60 5.50
C MET A 56 -0.31 -6.54 6.68
N GLN A 57 -1.15 -6.50 7.72
CA GLN A 57 -1.00 -7.38 8.90
C GLN A 57 -1.23 -8.86 8.55
N SER A 58 -2.10 -9.16 7.60
CA SER A 58 -2.35 -10.52 7.13
C SER A 58 -1.14 -11.06 6.36
N LEU A 59 -0.52 -10.23 5.52
CA LEU A 59 0.73 -10.57 4.83
C LEU A 59 1.86 -10.84 5.82
N GLU A 60 2.03 -9.98 6.83
CA GLU A 60 3.03 -10.19 7.89
C GLU A 60 2.76 -11.46 8.72
N SER A 61 1.49 -11.76 8.99
CA SER A 61 1.12 -13.01 9.69
C SER A 61 1.36 -14.26 8.84
N LEU A 62 1.36 -14.13 7.51
CA LEU A 62 1.70 -15.21 6.58
C LEU A 62 3.22 -15.39 6.53
N GLU A 63 3.97 -14.30 6.47
CA GLU A 63 5.44 -14.25 6.50
C GLU A 63 6.01 -14.89 7.77
N SER A 64 5.42 -14.60 8.93
CA SER A 64 5.87 -15.15 10.22
C SER A 64 5.55 -16.63 10.43
N ASN A 65 4.64 -17.21 9.64
CA ASN A 65 4.20 -18.61 9.79
C ASN A 65 4.66 -19.54 8.63
N ASP A 66 5.24 -19.02 7.55
CA ASP A 66 5.68 -19.81 6.40
C ASP A 66 6.97 -19.24 5.76
N GLU A 67 8.11 -19.91 5.96
CA GLU A 67 9.45 -19.47 5.54
C GLU A 67 9.63 -19.33 4.01
N ARG A 68 8.68 -19.80 3.18
CA ARG A 68 8.87 -19.99 1.74
C ARG A 68 8.24 -18.91 0.83
N THR A 69 7.51 -17.95 1.39
CA THR A 69 6.55 -17.12 0.62
C THR A 69 7.07 -15.71 0.25
N LEU A 70 8.29 -15.34 0.65
CA LEU A 70 8.82 -13.97 0.47
C LEU A 70 9.42 -13.65 -0.92
N GLY A 71 9.66 -14.63 -1.77
CA GLY A 71 10.31 -14.37 -3.06
C GLY A 71 9.45 -13.49 -3.99
N GLU A 72 8.14 -13.70 -4.00
CA GLU A 72 7.24 -13.10 -4.99
C GLU A 72 6.84 -11.66 -4.62
N PRO A 73 6.38 -11.35 -3.39
CA PRO A 73 6.05 -9.98 -3.01
C PRO A 73 7.28 -9.07 -2.94
N PHE A 74 8.44 -9.56 -2.47
CA PHE A 74 9.67 -8.78 -2.45
C PHE A 74 10.15 -8.42 -3.86
N LEU A 75 10.02 -9.34 -4.82
CA LEU A 75 10.33 -9.08 -6.22
C LEU A 75 9.42 -7.98 -6.80
N TYR A 76 8.10 -8.08 -6.56
CA TYR A 76 7.15 -7.05 -7.00
C TYR A 76 7.42 -5.69 -6.36
N PHE A 77 7.67 -5.63 -5.05
CA PHE A 77 8.03 -4.39 -4.37
C PHE A 77 9.39 -3.84 -4.81
N SER A 78 10.37 -4.69 -5.10
CA SER A 78 11.66 -4.26 -5.64
C SER A 78 11.53 -3.62 -7.02
N ASP A 79 10.66 -4.17 -7.87
CA ASP A 79 10.39 -3.62 -9.20
C ASP A 79 9.67 -2.27 -9.09
N GLU A 80 8.64 -2.18 -8.25
CA GLU A 80 7.87 -0.96 -8.02
C GLU A 80 8.68 0.14 -7.29
N MET A 81 9.61 -0.24 -6.39
CA MET A 81 10.56 0.71 -5.77
C MET A 81 11.53 1.33 -6.80
N SER A 82 11.84 0.64 -7.89
CA SER A 82 12.70 1.18 -8.95
C SER A 82 12.05 2.37 -9.66
N ASP A 83 10.72 2.35 -9.83
CA ASP A 83 9.96 3.46 -10.41
C ASP A 83 9.92 4.68 -9.47
N VAL A 84 9.81 4.45 -8.15
CA VAL A 84 9.87 5.52 -7.14
C VAL A 84 11.25 6.20 -7.13
N ALA A 85 12.33 5.41 -7.27
CA ALA A 85 13.68 5.94 -7.37
C ALA A 85 13.88 6.79 -8.65
N TRP A 86 13.23 6.42 -9.75
CA TRP A 86 13.27 7.20 -11.00
C TRP A 86 12.58 8.56 -10.85
N ILE A 87 11.38 8.61 -10.25
CA ILE A 87 10.66 9.87 -10.00
C ILE A 87 11.49 10.79 -9.12
N GLN A 88 12.13 10.24 -8.08
CA GLN A 88 12.97 11.02 -7.17
C GLN A 88 14.24 11.53 -7.85
N ALA A 89 14.89 10.71 -8.68
CA ALA A 89 16.04 11.14 -9.49
C ALA A 89 15.65 12.23 -10.50
N PHE A 90 14.48 12.11 -11.12
CA PHE A 90 13.95 13.10 -12.05
C PHE A 90 13.64 14.44 -11.36
N GLN A 91 13.06 14.40 -10.15
CA GLN A 91 12.85 15.60 -9.32
C GLN A 91 14.16 16.28 -8.94
N MET A 92 15.18 15.52 -8.55
CA MET A 92 16.52 16.08 -8.26
C MET A 92 17.15 16.73 -9.49
N LEU A 93 17.00 16.12 -10.67
CA LEU A 93 17.49 16.66 -11.93
C LEU A 93 16.80 17.99 -12.29
N LEU A 94 15.47 18.07 -12.17
CA LEU A 94 14.72 19.32 -12.36
C LEU A 94 15.11 20.41 -11.35
N GLN A 95 15.37 20.03 -10.09
CA GLN A 95 15.84 20.94 -9.06
C GLN A 95 17.21 21.52 -9.43
N MET A 96 18.15 20.70 -9.91
CA MET A 96 19.45 21.17 -10.37
C MET A 96 19.34 22.10 -11.58
N PHE A 97 18.48 21.78 -12.56
CA PHE A 97 18.24 22.67 -13.69
C PHE A 97 17.74 24.04 -13.24
N ARG A 98 16.82 24.07 -12.27
CA ARG A 98 16.30 25.31 -11.70
C ARG A 98 17.42 26.10 -11.03
N THR A 99 18.24 25.47 -10.19
CA THR A 99 19.37 26.14 -9.52
C THR A 99 20.37 26.69 -10.53
N LEU A 100 20.76 25.91 -11.53
CA LEU A 100 21.67 26.37 -12.59
C LEU A 100 21.10 27.54 -13.38
N LEU A 101 19.80 27.54 -13.69
CA LEU A 101 19.18 28.67 -14.38
C LEU A 101 19.15 29.92 -13.50
N THR A 102 18.86 29.78 -12.21
CA THR A 102 18.91 30.91 -11.27
C THR A 102 20.32 31.48 -11.15
N ASP A 103 21.33 30.63 -10.97
CA ASP A 103 22.74 31.06 -10.86
C ASP A 103 23.23 31.75 -12.14
N ASN A 104 22.82 31.28 -13.33
CA ASN A 104 23.22 31.89 -14.60
C ASN A 104 22.45 33.18 -14.93
N ILE A 105 21.20 33.32 -14.44
CA ILE A 105 20.42 34.56 -14.58
C ILE A 105 20.95 35.64 -13.63
N GLU A 106 21.33 35.28 -12.40
CA GLU A 106 21.96 36.21 -11.45
C GLU A 106 23.34 36.68 -11.92
N LEU A 107 24.12 35.83 -12.61
CA LEU A 107 25.37 36.22 -13.27
C LEU A 107 25.18 37.10 -14.52
N SER A 108 23.98 37.15 -15.10
CA SER A 108 23.66 38.00 -16.26
C SER A 108 23.38 39.46 -15.87
N ASP A 109 23.02 39.73 -14.62
CA ASP A 109 22.74 41.09 -14.13
C ASP A 109 24.01 41.83 -13.63
N GLU A 110 25.15 41.13 -13.52
CA GLU A 110 26.47 41.72 -13.25
C GLU A 110 27.35 41.79 -14.51
N LYS A 111 26.95 42.59 -15.50
CA LYS A 111 27.81 43.42 -16.37
C LYS A 111 27.00 44.00 -17.53
N PHE A 112 26.54 45.24 -17.38
CA PHE A 112 27.11 46.42 -18.06
C PHE A 112 26.53 47.70 -17.45
#